data_AF-A0A3R8VSY4-F1
#
_entry.id   AF-A0A3R8VSY4-F1
#
_cell.length_a   1.000
_cell.length_b   1.000
_cell.length_c   1.000
_cell.angle_alpha   90.00
_cell.angle_beta   90.00
_cell.angle_gamma   90.00
#
_symmetry.space_group_name_H-M   'P 1'
#
loop_
_entity.id
_entity.type
_entity.pdbx_description
1 polymer ?
#
loop_
_entity_poly.entity_id
_entity_poly.type
_entity_poly.pdbx_seq_one_letter_code
_entity_poly.pdbx_strand_id
1 'polypeptide(L)'
;GNKISNPPWVKFQSAGWVNFPSAPTISGLKASVMYLSGDNVDSAQGERNEWERDLRLDYVLQEGSLKGLGFSLRNASLRGNVGADVDENRLYVTYSLPLL
;
A
#
# COMPACT_ATOMS: atom_id res chain seq x y z
N GLY A 1 3.80 -9.93 11.43
CA GLY A 1 3.12 -8.85 10.67
C GLY A 1 4.11 -7.74 10.46
N ASN A 2 4.29 -7.29 9.22
CA ASN A 2 5.17 -6.16 8.92
C ASN A 2 4.58 -4.90 9.56
N LYS A 3 5.29 -4.30 10.51
CA LYS A 3 4.89 -3.02 11.09
C LYS A 3 5.09 -1.94 10.04
N ILE A 4 4.03 -1.19 9.74
CA ILE A 4 4.11 0.03 8.94
C ILE A 4 4.87 1.04 9.80
N SER A 5 6.05 1.47 9.34
CA SER A 5 6.84 2.49 10.01
C SER A 5 6.20 3.84 9.76
N ASN A 6 5.62 4.42 10.81
CA ASN A 6 5.04 5.75 10.75
C ASN A 6 6.03 6.79 11.27
N PRO A 7 5.98 8.05 10.78
CA PRO A 7 6.63 9.15 11.47
C PRO A 7 6.14 9.22 12.93
N PRO A 8 7.00 9.56 13.90
CA PRO A 8 6.67 9.46 15.32
C PRO A 8 5.52 10.39 15.77
N TRP A 9 5.14 11.38 14.95
CA TRP A 9 4.05 12.31 15.22
C TRP A 9 2.67 11.86 14.69
N VAL A 10 2.59 10.78 13.92
CA VAL A 10 1.30 10.27 13.41
C VAL A 10 0.83 9.08 14.24
N LYS A 11 -0.34 9.23 14.88
CA LYS A 11 -1.03 8.16 15.62
C LYS A 11 -2.28 7.71 14.86
N PHE A 12 -2.14 6.71 13.99
CA PHE A 12 -3.31 6.05 13.40
C PHE A 12 -4.07 5.32 14.50
N GLN A 13 -5.33 5.69 14.70
CA GLN A 13 -6.17 5.09 15.73
C GLN A 13 -6.95 3.89 15.21
N SER A 14 -7.23 3.87 13.91
CA SER A 14 -7.85 2.73 13.23
C SER A 14 -7.11 2.40 11.94
N ALA A 15 -6.96 1.09 11.69
CA ALA A 15 -6.35 0.54 10.50
C ALA A 15 -7.16 -0.67 10.05
N GLY A 16 -7.48 -0.71 8.75
CA GLY A 16 -8.14 -1.84 8.12
C GLY A 16 -7.43 -2.21 6.83
N TRP A 17 -7.32 -3.51 6.55
CA TRP A 17 -6.79 -3.99 5.28
C TRP A 17 -7.58 -5.20 4.79
N VAL A 18 -7.68 -5.30 3.47
CA VAL A 18 -8.26 -6.46 2.80
C VAL A 18 -7.29 -6.92 1.72
N ASN A 19 -6.99 -8.22 1.72
CA ASN A 19 -6.18 -8.86 0.69
C ASN A 19 -7.08 -9.72 -0.18
N PHE A 20 -6.97 -9.55 -1.48
CA PHE A 20 -7.62 -10.38 -2.49
C PHE A 20 -6.56 -11.32 -3.06
N PRO A 21 -6.57 -12.61 -2.68
CA PRO A 21 -5.67 -13.59 -3.27
C PRO A 21 -6.03 -13.82 -4.74
N SER A 22 -5.11 -14.45 -5.47
CA SER A 22 -5.32 -14.79 -6.87
C SER A 22 -6.55 -15.67 -7.06
N ALA A 23 -7.41 -15.28 -7.99
CA ALA A 23 -8.47 -16.16 -8.47
C ALA A 23 -7.86 -17.34 -9.24
N PRO A 24 -8.51 -18.52 -9.25
CA PRO A 24 -8.04 -19.68 -10.01
C PRO A 24 -7.85 -19.41 -11.50
N THR A 25 -8.62 -18.47 -12.06
CA THR A 25 -8.59 -18.08 -13.48
C THR A 25 -7.47 -17.11 -13.82
N ILE A 26 -6.88 -16.42 -12.84
CA ILE A 26 -5.80 -15.45 -13.05
C ILE A 26 -4.73 -15.67 -11.97
N SER A 27 -4.01 -16.77 -12.11
CA SER A 27 -2.90 -17.10 -11.21
C SER A 27 -1.81 -16.03 -11.26
N GLY A 28 -1.27 -15.67 -10.10
CA GLY A 28 -0.24 -14.64 -9.97
C GLY A 28 -0.75 -13.20 -9.80
N LEU A 29 -2.06 -12.93 -9.97
CA LEU A 29 -2.66 -11.63 -9.67
C LEU A 29 -3.01 -11.53 -8.18
N LYS A 30 -2.66 -10.43 -7.53
CA LYS A 30 -3.07 -10.13 -6.14
C LYS A 30 -3.45 -8.67 -6.04
N ALA A 31 -4.42 -8.36 -5.20
CA ALA A 31 -4.76 -6.99 -4.88
C ALA A 31 -4.87 -6.81 -3.37
N SER A 32 -4.55 -5.61 -2.88
CA SER A 32 -4.79 -5.23 -1.50
C SER A 32 -5.23 -3.79 -1.41
N VAL A 33 -6.13 -3.53 -0.48
CA VAL A 33 -6.49 -2.18 -0.05
C VAL A 33 -6.20 -2.05 1.43
N MET A 34 -5.64 -0.91 1.82
CA MET A 34 -5.48 -0.52 3.21
C MET A 34 -6.05 0.88 3.40
N TYR A 35 -6.73 1.07 4.52
CA TYR A 35 -7.23 2.35 4.95
C TYR A 35 -6.78 2.60 6.38
N LEU A 36 -6.22 3.78 6.60
CA LEU A 36 -5.69 4.25 7.86
C LEU A 36 -6.40 5.54 8.21
N SER A 37 -6.84 5.69 9.46
CA SER A 37 -7.44 6.93 9.96
C SER A 37 -6.85 7.29 11.32
N GLY A 38 -6.41 8.54 11.43
CA GLY A 38 -5.90 9.16 12.66
C GLY A 38 -6.70 10.40 12.99
N ASP A 39 -7.05 10.57 14.25
CA ASP A 39 -7.59 11.81 14.79
C ASP A 39 -6.90 12.17 16.12
N ASN A 40 -7.31 13.30 16.71
CA ASN A 40 -6.79 13.85 17.95
C ASN A 40 -5.24 13.89 17.97
N VAL A 41 -4.65 14.30 16.84
CA VAL A 41 -3.20 14.44 16.71
C VAL A 41 -2.77 15.65 17.55
N ASP A 42 -1.80 15.41 18.45
CA ASP A 42 -1.30 16.43 19.39
C ASP A 42 -0.67 17.60 18.63
N SER A 43 -1.32 18.76 18.70
CA SER A 43 -0.94 19.95 17.95
C SER A 43 -1.28 21.22 18.73
N ALA A 44 -0.34 22.16 18.77
CA ALA A 44 -0.56 23.49 19.32
C ALA A 44 -1.61 24.32 18.53
N GLN A 45 -2.08 23.81 17.40
CA GLN A 45 -2.96 24.50 16.45
C GLN A 45 -4.40 23.96 16.47
N GLY A 46 -4.78 23.22 17.52
CA GLY A 46 -6.11 22.61 17.68
C GLY A 46 -6.18 21.15 17.20
N GLU A 47 -7.40 20.61 17.12
CA GLU A 47 -7.62 19.23 16.68
C GLU A 47 -7.11 18.99 15.26
N ARG A 48 -6.45 17.84 15.07
CA ARG A 48 -5.85 17.44 13.81
C ARG A 48 -6.20 16.00 13.49
N ASN A 49 -6.48 15.75 12.21
CA ASN A 49 -6.91 14.47 11.69
C ASN A 49 -6.35 14.23 10.28
N GLU A 50 -6.16 12.97 9.95
CA GLU A 50 -5.71 12.53 8.64
C GLU A 50 -6.20 11.11 8.33
N TRP A 51 -6.31 10.82 7.05
CA TRP A 51 -6.53 9.46 6.56
C TRP A 51 -5.64 9.17 5.37
N GLU A 52 -5.27 7.90 5.24
CA GLU A 52 -4.47 7.39 4.13
C GLU A 52 -5.16 6.17 3.52
N ARG A 53 -5.23 6.15 2.19
CA ARG A 53 -5.67 4.98 1.42
C ARG A 53 -4.53 4.49 0.54
N ASP A 54 -4.20 3.22 0.71
CA ASP A 54 -3.25 2.49 -0.11
C ASP A 54 -3.97 1.44 -0.96
N LEU A 55 -3.77 1.52 -2.28
CA LEU A 55 -4.18 0.52 -3.25
C LEU A 55 -2.94 -0.13 -3.84
N ARG A 56 -2.92 -1.46 -3.90
CA ARG A 56 -1.84 -2.22 -4.51
C ARG A 56 -2.40 -3.34 -5.38
N LEU A 57 -1.86 -3.44 -6.59
CA LEU A 57 -2.12 -4.48 -7.56
C LEU A 57 -0.79 -5.10 -7.99
N ASP A 58 -0.62 -6.39 -7.73
CA ASP A 58 0.57 -7.15 -8.12
C ASP A 58 0.20 -8.22 -9.13
N TYR A 59 1.04 -8.40 -10.15
CA TYR A 59 0.91 -9.49 -11.10
C TYR A 59 2.27 -10.12 -11.39
N VAL A 60 2.36 -11.45 -11.34
CA VAL A 60 3.59 -12.19 -11.66
C VAL A 60 3.30 -13.24 -12.71
N LEU A 61 4.06 -13.25 -13.80
CA LEU A 61 4.02 -14.29 -14.82
C LEU A 61 4.44 -15.63 -14.20
N GLN A 62 3.51 -16.58 -14.20
CA GLN A 62 3.72 -17.90 -13.58
C GLN A 62 4.36 -18.92 -14.52
N GLU A 63 4.35 -18.66 -15.83
CA GLU A 63 4.73 -19.60 -16.90
C GLU A 63 5.43 -18.89 -18.07
N GLY A 64 5.98 -19.69 -19.00
CA GLY A 64 6.66 -19.20 -20.20
C GLY A 64 8.10 -18.71 -19.96
N SER A 65 8.70 -18.13 -21.00
CA SER A 65 10.09 -17.65 -20.99
C SER A 65 10.34 -16.49 -20.01
N LEU A 66 9.30 -15.73 -19.68
CA LEU A 66 9.35 -14.61 -18.74
C LEU A 66 8.80 -14.98 -17.36
N LYS A 67 8.68 -16.27 -17.03
CA LYS A 67 8.28 -16.72 -15.69
C LYS A 67 9.13 -16.02 -14.62
N GLY A 68 8.47 -15.46 -13.62
CA GLY A 68 9.10 -14.68 -12.55
C GLY A 68 9.18 -13.17 -12.81
N LEU A 69 8.78 -12.69 -13.99
CA LEU A 69 8.55 -11.27 -14.23
C LEU A 69 7.30 -10.81 -13.50
N GLY A 70 7.46 -9.79 -12.67
CA GLY A 70 6.45 -9.23 -11.81
C GLY A 70 6.27 -7.73 -12.03
N PHE A 71 5.02 -7.29 -11.84
CA PHE A 71 4.60 -5.90 -11.89
C PHE A 71 3.89 -5.56 -10.59
N SER A 72 4.16 -4.39 -10.02
CA SER A 72 3.43 -3.87 -8.87
C SER A 72 3.03 -2.43 -9.16
N LEU A 73 1.72 -2.18 -9.18
CA LEU A 73 1.15 -0.84 -9.23
C LEU A 73 0.68 -0.50 -7.82
N ARG A 74 1.10 0.67 -7.33
CA ARG A 74 0.68 1.17 -6.03
C ARG A 74 0.23 2.61 -6.15
N ASN A 75 -0.89 2.91 -5.51
CA ASN A 75 -1.40 4.26 -5.40
C ASN A 75 -1.74 4.55 -3.94
N ALA A 76 -1.21 5.66 -3.43
CA ALA A 76 -1.46 6.15 -2.09
C ALA A 76 -2.11 7.53 -2.17
N SER A 77 -3.11 7.78 -1.34
CA SER A 77 -3.69 9.11 -1.14
C SER A 77 -3.73 9.41 0.35
N LEU A 78 -2.99 10.44 0.76
CA LEU A 78 -3.01 11.02 2.10
C LEU A 78 -3.84 12.31 2.05
N ARG A 79 -4.79 12.44 2.97
CA ARG A 79 -5.59 13.65 3.14
C ARG A 79 -5.71 14.01 4.60
N GLY A 80 -5.75 15.30 4.89
CA GLY A 80 -6.00 15.76 6.25
C GLY A 80 -5.63 17.21 6.47
N ASN A 81 -5.49 17.56 7.74
CA ASN A 81 -5.04 18.88 8.15
C ASN A 81 -3.73 18.82 8.94
N VAL A 82 -3.11 17.66 9.14
CA VAL A 82 -1.80 17.52 9.81
C VAL A 82 -0.67 18.06 8.92
N GLY A 83 -0.77 17.88 7.62
CA GLY A 83 0.20 18.33 6.61
C GLY A 83 -0.47 18.61 5.26
N ALA A 84 0.35 18.77 4.22
CA ALA A 84 -0.18 18.89 2.86
C ALA A 84 -0.79 17.56 2.40
N ASP A 85 -1.86 17.64 1.62
CA ASP A 85 -2.41 16.49 0.92
C ASP A 85 -1.39 15.94 -0.08
N VAL A 86 -1.27 14.61 -0.16
CA VAL A 86 -0.32 13.92 -1.05
C VAL A 86 -1.01 12.82 -1.82
N ASP A 87 -0.70 12.73 -3.11
CA ASP A 87 -1.00 11.54 -3.92
C ASP A 87 0.31 10.97 -4.47
N GLU A 88 0.51 9.67 -4.33
CA GLU A 88 1.70 8.97 -4.80
C GLU A 88 1.29 7.81 -5.71
N ASN A 89 1.99 7.68 -6.84
CA ASN A 89 1.87 6.52 -7.73
C ASN A 89 3.24 5.88 -7.91
N ARG A 90 3.33 4.57 -7.67
CA ARG A 90 4.57 3.80 -7.81
C ARG A 90 4.33 2.62 -8.73
N LEU A 91 5.19 2.48 -9.74
CA LEU A 91 5.25 1.32 -10.61
C LEU A 91 6.57 0.59 -10.38
N TYR A 92 6.49 -0.70 -10.11
CA TYR A 92 7.65 -1.58 -10.01
C TYR A 92 7.60 -2.63 -11.11
N VAL A 93 8.75 -2.87 -11.72
CA VAL A 93 9.00 -4.03 -12.58
C VAL A 93 10.12 -4.82 -11.94
N THR A 94 9.86 -6.10 -11.67
CA THR A 94 10.76 -6.97 -10.92
C THR A 94 10.95 -8.26 -11.68
N TYR A 95 12.17 -8.78 -11.75
CA TYR A 95 12.42 -10.11 -12.32
C TYR A 95 13.26 -10.93 -11.34
N SER A 96 12.72 -12.08 -10.94
CA SER A 96 13.43 -13.01 -10.05
C SER A 96 14.12 -14.09 -10.90
N LEU A 97 15.45 -14.09 -10.89
CA LEU A 97 16.27 -15.09 -11.57
C LEU A 97 16.87 -16.06 -10.55
N PRO A 98 16.39 -17.33 -10.50
CA PRO A 98 17.04 -18.36 -9.69
C PRO A 98 18.42 -18.66 -10.28
N LEU A 99 19.44 -18.74 -9.42
CA LEU A 99 20.83 -18.95 -9.87
C LEU A 99 21.28 -20.40 -9.71
N LEU A 100 20.77 -21.12 -8.70
CA LEU A 100 21.05 -22.53 -8.37
C LEU A 100 19.85 -23.11 -7.60
#